data_AF-S7MJC2-F1
#
_entry.id   AF-S7MJC2-F1
#
_cell.length_a   1.000
_cell.length_b   1.000
_cell.length_c   1.000
_cell.angle_alpha   90.00
_cell.angle_beta   90.00
_cell.angle_gamma   90.00
#
_symmetry.space_group_name_H-M   'P 1'
#
loop_
_entity.id
_entity.type
_entity.pdbx_description
1 polymer ?
#
loop_
_entity_poly.entity_id
_entity_poly.type
_entity_poly.pdbx_seq_one_letter_code
_entity_poly.pdbx_strand_id
1 'polypeptide(L)'
;MRIQGEVFKGVTLPKSHDIPEHGMGIPSISIMLHELIKLLYHAQSCDVTMIRMGTSGGIGVAPGSVVITDTAVDSFFKPRFEQVVLDNVVTRSTELDKELAEELSNCSREIPNFPTLIGHTMCTYDFYEVTIKVFPNQVEEQIEGDC
;
A
#
# COMPACT_ATOMS: atom_id res chain seq x y z
N MET A 1 3.96 -20.01 -6.25
CA MET A 1 3.51 -18.67 -5.82
C MET A 1 2.44 -18.86 -4.76
N ARG A 2 2.63 -18.35 -3.53
CA ARG A 2 1.68 -18.52 -2.42
C ARG A 2 1.22 -17.13 -2.00
N ILE A 3 0.00 -16.75 -2.39
CA ILE A 3 -0.52 -15.40 -2.14
C ILE A 3 -0.88 -15.28 -0.66
N GLN A 4 0.07 -14.79 0.14
CA GLN A 4 -0.24 -14.01 1.33
C GLN A 4 -0.86 -12.68 0.84
N GLY A 5 -1.90 -12.21 1.53
CA GLY A 5 -2.86 -11.28 0.93
C GLY A 5 -2.33 -9.88 0.69
N GLU A 6 -2.49 -9.38 -0.54
CA GLU A 6 -2.31 -7.97 -0.96
C GLU A 6 -1.17 -7.19 -0.26
N VAL A 7 -0.06 -7.91 -0.02
CA VAL A 7 1.22 -7.40 0.48
C VAL A 7 2.16 -7.26 -0.71
N PHE A 8 2.59 -6.04 -0.95
CA PHE A 8 3.44 -5.68 -2.07
C PHE A 8 4.92 -5.72 -1.65
N LYS A 9 5.69 -6.66 -2.22
CA LYS A 9 7.15 -6.57 -2.32
C LYS A 9 7.50 -6.13 -3.76
N GLY A 10 8.30 -5.07 -4.01
CA GLY A 10 8.96 -4.76 -5.30
C GLY A 10 9.10 -3.31 -5.79
N VAL A 11 9.52 -2.94 -7.02
CA VAL A 11 9.36 -3.52 -8.40
C VAL A 11 10.65 -3.92 -9.13
N THR A 12 10.56 -5.01 -9.90
CA THR A 12 11.43 -5.29 -11.05
C THR A 12 10.62 -5.85 -12.23
N LEU A 13 10.35 -5.04 -13.27
CA LEU A 13 9.70 -5.50 -14.52
C LEU A 13 10.76 -5.86 -15.60
N PRO A 14 10.58 -6.93 -16.38
CA PRO A 14 11.51 -7.34 -17.43
C PRO A 14 11.38 -6.46 -18.70
N LYS A 15 11.82 -5.21 -18.61
CA LYS A 15 11.95 -4.20 -19.70
C LYS A 15 10.67 -3.79 -20.45
N SER A 16 9.49 -4.36 -20.18
CA SER A 16 8.21 -3.75 -20.56
C SER A 16 7.70 -2.82 -19.46
N HIS A 17 7.45 -1.56 -19.81
CA HIS A 17 6.89 -0.56 -18.89
C HIS A 17 5.36 -0.57 -18.96
N ASP A 18 4.78 -1.72 -18.62
CA ASP A 18 3.32 -1.87 -18.55
C ASP A 18 2.82 -1.25 -17.24
N ILE A 19 2.12 -0.11 -17.34
CA ILE A 19 1.57 0.63 -16.19
C ILE A 19 0.05 0.43 -16.17
N PRO A 20 -0.48 -0.59 -15.46
CA PRO A 20 -1.91 -0.84 -15.39
C PRO A 20 -2.61 0.16 -14.46
N GLU A 21 -3.63 0.85 -14.97
CA GLU A 21 -4.54 1.63 -14.13
C GLU A 21 -5.49 0.70 -13.35
N HIS A 22 -5.64 0.96 -12.04
CA HIS A 22 -6.38 0.08 -11.14
C HIS A 22 -7.74 0.64 -10.66
N GLY A 23 -8.20 1.78 -11.19
CA GLY A 23 -9.42 2.46 -10.73
C GLY A 23 -9.34 2.91 -9.26
N MET A 24 -10.49 2.94 -8.57
CA MET A 24 -10.58 3.35 -7.16
C MET A 24 -11.16 2.23 -6.28
N GLY A 25 -10.69 2.17 -5.02
CA GLY A 25 -11.18 1.23 -4.01
C GLY A 25 -10.64 -0.19 -4.14
N ILE A 26 -10.69 -0.93 -3.02
CA ILE A 26 -10.20 -2.32 -2.89
C ILE A 26 -10.79 -3.27 -3.96
N PRO A 27 -12.09 -3.27 -4.30
CA PRO A 27 -12.63 -4.17 -5.30
C PRO A 27 -12.02 -4.00 -6.70
N SER A 28 -11.70 -2.76 -7.09
CA SER A 28 -11.15 -2.45 -8.42
C SER A 28 -9.69 -2.90 -8.56
N ILE A 29 -8.86 -2.59 -7.55
CA ILE A 29 -7.45 -3.01 -7.55
C ILE A 29 -7.29 -4.52 -7.39
N SER A 30 -8.13 -5.18 -6.58
CA SER A 30 -8.05 -6.64 -6.37
C SER A 30 -8.31 -7.42 -7.66
N ILE A 31 -9.25 -6.98 -8.51
CA ILE A 31 -9.47 -7.57 -9.84
C ILE A 31 -8.21 -7.42 -10.72
N MET A 32 -7.66 -6.20 -10.81
CA MET A 32 -6.44 -5.92 -11.59
C MET A 32 -5.29 -6.81 -11.14
N LEU A 33 -5.02 -6.90 -9.83
CA LEU A 33 -3.94 -7.72 -9.27
C LEU A 33 -4.15 -9.21 -9.52
N HIS A 34 -5.37 -9.72 -9.37
CA HIS A 34 -5.69 -11.11 -9.68
C HIS A 34 -5.42 -11.44 -11.16
N GLU A 35 -5.63 -10.50 -12.09
CA GLU A 35 -5.35 -10.67 -13.52
C GLU A 35 -3.86 -10.54 -13.85
N LEU A 36 -3.20 -9.50 -13.32
CA LEU A 36 -1.77 -9.26 -13.48
C LEU A 36 -0.93 -10.42 -12.93
N ILE A 37 -1.26 -10.96 -11.76
CA ILE A 37 -0.56 -12.10 -11.17
C ILE A 37 -0.72 -13.37 -12.03
N LYS A 38 -1.90 -13.62 -12.61
CA LYS A 38 -2.08 -14.72 -13.60
C LYS A 38 -1.20 -14.50 -14.83
N LEU A 39 -1.15 -13.26 -15.37
CA LEU A 39 -0.36 -12.90 -16.55
C LEU A 39 1.14 -13.14 -16.29
N LEU A 40 1.68 -12.62 -15.18
CA LEU A 40 3.08 -12.78 -14.79
C LEU A 40 3.46 -14.26 -14.57
N TYR A 41 2.56 -15.05 -13.97
CA TYR A 41 2.72 -16.49 -13.82
C TYR A 41 2.79 -17.22 -15.18
N HIS A 42 1.89 -16.90 -16.11
CA HIS A 42 1.90 -17.48 -17.47
C HIS A 42 3.10 -17.02 -18.31
N ALA A 43 3.59 -15.79 -18.08
CA ALA A 43 4.83 -15.27 -18.64
C ALA A 43 6.11 -15.83 -17.99
N GLN A 44 5.98 -16.80 -17.06
CA GLN A 44 7.09 -17.41 -16.30
C GLN A 44 8.01 -16.38 -15.62
N SER A 45 7.45 -15.23 -15.26
CA SER A 45 8.25 -14.13 -14.72
C SER A 45 8.60 -14.39 -13.25
N CYS A 46 9.89 -14.45 -12.97
CA CYS A 46 10.46 -14.63 -11.64
C CYS A 46 10.98 -13.30 -11.09
N ASP A 47 11.10 -13.22 -9.76
CA ASP A 47 11.48 -11.99 -9.06
C ASP A 47 10.58 -10.79 -9.43
N VAL A 48 9.28 -11.06 -9.63
CA VAL A 48 8.24 -10.06 -9.88
C VAL A 48 7.40 -9.76 -8.65
N THR A 49 7.09 -8.49 -8.56
CA THR A 49 7.69 -7.61 -7.55
C THR A 49 7.03 -6.27 -7.92
N MET A 50 6.25 -5.64 -7.03
CA MET A 50 5.16 -4.66 -7.32
C MET A 50 5.19 -3.39 -6.43
N ILE A 51 4.78 -2.24 -6.99
CA ILE A 51 4.64 -0.90 -6.34
C ILE A 51 3.27 -0.33 -6.72
N ARG A 52 2.60 0.32 -5.75
CA ARG A 52 1.42 1.16 -6.01
C ARG A 52 1.81 2.64 -5.88
N MET A 53 1.60 3.42 -6.94
CA MET A 53 1.62 4.89 -6.88
C MET A 53 0.19 5.42 -6.80
N GLY A 54 -0.03 6.50 -6.04
CA GLY A 54 -1.35 7.10 -5.89
C GLY A 54 -1.36 8.24 -4.87
N THR A 55 -2.52 8.88 -4.71
CA THR A 55 -2.76 9.97 -3.75
C THR A 55 -3.37 9.45 -2.43
N SER A 56 -3.28 10.27 -1.38
CA SER A 56 -3.83 10.01 -0.05
C SER A 56 -4.06 11.32 0.71
N GLY A 57 -4.77 11.27 1.86
CA GLY A 57 -4.75 12.35 2.84
C GLY A 57 -3.60 12.15 3.83
N GLY A 58 -2.79 13.19 4.06
CA GLY A 58 -1.77 13.18 5.12
C GLY A 58 -2.30 13.76 6.43
N ILE A 59 -1.94 13.18 7.58
CA ILE A 59 -2.16 13.75 8.91
C ILE A 59 -0.82 13.92 9.61
N GLY A 60 -0.56 15.13 10.14
CA GLY A 60 0.76 15.52 10.64
C GLY A 60 1.83 15.68 9.54
N VAL A 61 1.42 15.60 8.26
CA VAL A 61 2.30 15.59 7.07
C VAL A 61 2.00 16.82 6.19
N ALA A 62 3.03 17.41 5.61
CA ALA A 62 2.89 18.60 4.76
C ALA A 62 2.23 18.27 3.40
N PRO A 63 1.41 19.17 2.84
CA PRO A 63 0.88 19.02 1.48
C PRO A 63 2.00 18.86 0.44
N GLY A 64 1.88 17.86 -0.43
CA GLY A 64 2.90 17.54 -1.44
C GLY A 64 4.02 16.60 -0.98
N SER A 65 4.03 16.18 0.30
CA SER A 65 4.92 15.11 0.75
C SER A 65 4.57 13.77 0.12
N VAL A 66 5.60 12.97 -0.14
CA VAL A 66 5.47 11.54 -0.48
C VAL A 66 5.60 10.71 0.79
N VAL A 67 4.79 9.67 0.92
CA VAL A 67 4.95 8.69 2.00
C VAL A 67 5.14 7.30 1.42
N ILE A 68 6.25 6.68 1.78
CA ILE A 68 6.55 5.28 1.53
C ILE A 68 5.83 4.49 2.62
N THR A 69 4.91 3.62 2.23
CA THR A 69 4.17 2.80 3.21
C THR A 69 5.03 1.61 3.64
N ASP A 70 5.28 1.46 4.94
CA ASP A 70 5.88 0.26 5.53
C ASP A 70 4.81 -0.77 5.97
N THR A 71 3.64 -0.27 6.35
CA THR A 71 2.49 -1.06 6.82
C THR A 71 1.19 -0.39 6.36
N ALA A 72 0.34 -1.13 5.66
CA ALA A 72 -1.06 -0.71 5.47
C ALA A 72 -1.90 -1.18 6.65
N VAL A 73 -2.84 -0.38 7.14
CA VAL A 73 -3.68 -0.70 8.31
C VAL A 73 -5.17 -0.55 8.04
N ASP A 74 -6.00 -1.26 8.80
CA ASP A 74 -7.45 -1.08 8.79
C ASP A 74 -7.89 0.19 9.55
N SER A 75 -9.19 0.47 9.54
CA SER A 75 -9.78 1.61 10.28
C SER A 75 -9.63 1.53 11.82
N PHE A 76 -9.10 0.43 12.35
CA PHE A 76 -8.76 0.23 13.77
C PHE A 76 -7.23 0.20 13.99
N PHE A 77 -6.46 0.74 13.03
CA PHE A 77 -5.00 0.82 13.02
C PHE A 77 -4.26 -0.54 13.08
N LYS A 78 -4.93 -1.65 12.73
CA LYS A 78 -4.34 -2.98 12.79
C LYS A 78 -3.71 -3.37 11.44
N PRO A 79 -2.53 -4.03 11.43
CA PRO A 79 -1.85 -4.49 10.21
C PRO A 79 -2.52 -5.74 9.64
N ARG A 80 -3.76 -5.58 9.15
CA ARG A 80 -4.57 -6.67 8.61
C ARG A 80 -5.52 -6.22 7.51
N PHE A 81 -5.73 -7.10 6.54
CA PHE A 81 -6.79 -7.04 5.55
C PHE A 81 -7.79 -8.17 5.80
N GLU A 82 -9.09 -7.85 5.87
CA GLU A 82 -10.18 -8.81 6.09
C GLU A 82 -11.06 -8.91 4.85
N GLN A 83 -11.27 -10.12 4.34
CA GLN A 83 -12.09 -10.40 3.16
C GLN A 83 -13.08 -11.53 3.46
N VAL A 84 -14.36 -11.36 3.09
CA VAL A 84 -15.33 -12.45 3.14
C VAL A 84 -15.11 -13.40 1.94
N VAL A 85 -14.93 -14.69 2.22
CA VAL A 85 -14.76 -15.76 1.24
C VAL A 85 -15.68 -16.90 1.62
N LEU A 86 -16.74 -17.14 0.83
CA LEU A 86 -17.77 -18.15 1.10
C LEU A 86 -18.28 -18.06 2.56
N ASP A 87 -18.81 -16.89 2.93
CA ASP A 87 -19.34 -16.52 4.25
C ASP A 87 -18.35 -16.61 5.43
N ASN A 88 -17.07 -16.91 5.19
CA ASN A 88 -16.01 -16.92 6.19
C ASN A 88 -15.13 -15.67 6.07
N VAL A 89 -14.81 -15.02 7.20
CA VAL A 89 -13.86 -13.90 7.23
C VAL A 89 -12.43 -14.45 7.17
N VAL A 90 -11.68 -14.07 6.13
CA VAL A 90 -10.28 -14.42 5.93
C VAL A 90 -9.41 -13.18 6.19
N THR A 91 -8.77 -13.15 7.36
CA THR A 91 -7.79 -12.13 7.75
C THR A 91 -6.40 -12.46 7.19
N ARG A 92 -5.67 -11.46 6.69
CA ARG A 92 -4.29 -11.58 6.15
C ARG A 92 -3.44 -10.40 6.61
N SER A 93 -2.12 -10.58 6.78
CA SER A 93 -1.20 -9.48 7.14
C SER A 93 -1.11 -8.44 6.01
N THR A 94 -0.71 -7.22 6.37
CA THR A 94 -0.52 -6.06 5.46
C THR A 94 0.80 -5.30 5.72
N GLU A 95 1.76 -5.95 6.39
CA GLU A 95 3.16 -5.50 6.47
C GLU A 95 3.80 -5.55 5.07
N LEU A 96 4.48 -4.47 4.67
CA LEU A 96 5.14 -4.35 3.37
C LEU A 96 6.66 -4.59 3.49
N ASP A 97 7.35 -4.53 2.34
CA ASP A 97 8.78 -4.82 2.29
C ASP A 97 9.63 -3.69 2.88
N LYS A 98 10.30 -3.96 4.01
CA LYS A 98 11.07 -2.97 4.77
C LYS A 98 12.39 -2.63 4.09
N GLU A 99 13.05 -3.60 3.45
CA GLU A 99 14.30 -3.39 2.72
C GLU A 99 14.06 -2.45 1.52
N LEU A 100 13.02 -2.72 0.74
CA LEU A 100 12.54 -1.84 -0.32
C LEU A 100 12.13 -0.44 0.20
N ALA A 101 11.41 -0.37 1.33
CA ALA A 101 10.99 0.93 1.87
C ALA A 101 12.20 1.80 2.25
N GLU A 102 13.26 1.18 2.77
CA GLU A 102 14.55 1.85 3.00
C GLU A 102 15.26 2.21 1.69
N GLU A 103 15.29 1.33 0.68
CA GLU A 103 15.85 1.64 -0.66
C GLU A 103 15.16 2.86 -1.30
N LEU A 104 13.83 2.87 -1.38
CA LEU A 104 13.05 3.99 -1.89
C LEU A 104 13.29 5.28 -1.07
N SER A 105 13.41 5.17 0.25
CA SER A 105 13.72 6.29 1.14
C SER A 105 15.13 6.84 0.92
N ASN A 106 16.10 5.97 0.65
CA ASN A 106 17.46 6.35 0.27
C ASN A 106 17.47 7.07 -1.10
N CYS A 107 16.80 6.51 -2.13
CA CYS A 107 16.67 7.15 -3.45
C CYS A 107 16.01 8.52 -3.39
N SER A 108 15.02 8.72 -2.50
CA SER A 108 14.33 10.01 -2.36
C SER A 108 15.27 11.17 -1.97
N ARG A 109 16.40 10.88 -1.32
CA ARG A 109 17.41 11.89 -0.91
C ARG A 109 18.15 12.52 -2.09
N GLU A 110 18.13 11.88 -3.27
CA GLU A 110 18.70 12.42 -4.51
C GLU A 110 17.75 13.39 -5.23
N ILE A 111 16.48 13.46 -4.80
CA ILE A 111 15.42 14.27 -5.43
C ILE A 111 15.14 15.52 -4.58
N PRO A 112 15.68 16.70 -4.92
CA PRO A 112 15.44 17.92 -4.16
C PRO A 112 13.98 18.35 -4.24
N ASN A 113 13.49 18.96 -3.16
CA ASN A 113 12.14 19.52 -2.99
C ASN A 113 10.97 18.52 -2.90
N PHE A 114 11.23 17.20 -2.82
CA PHE A 114 10.19 16.19 -2.53
C PHE A 114 10.32 15.65 -1.10
N PRO A 115 9.66 16.27 -0.09
CA PRO A 115 9.74 15.81 1.29
C PRO A 115 9.14 14.41 1.40
N THR A 116 9.98 13.42 1.69
CA THR A 116 9.63 12.00 1.71
C THR A 116 9.83 11.43 3.10
N LEU A 117 8.87 10.62 3.57
CA LEU A 117 8.95 9.88 4.84
C LEU A 117 8.49 8.43 4.66
N ILE A 118 8.81 7.58 5.65
CA ILE A 118 8.19 6.27 5.83
C ILE A 118 7.05 6.43 6.86
N GLY A 119 5.90 5.81 6.62
CA GLY A 119 4.71 5.97 7.46
C GLY A 119 3.64 4.90 7.24
N HIS A 120 2.77 4.70 8.23
CA HIS A 120 1.62 3.80 8.14
C HIS A 120 0.47 4.43 7.34
N THR A 121 -0.15 3.65 6.45
CA THR A 121 -1.29 4.09 5.60
C THR A 121 -2.57 3.36 5.98
N MET A 122 -3.58 4.10 6.43
CA MET A 122 -4.93 3.56 6.65
C MET A 122 -5.66 3.36 5.31
N CYS A 123 -6.06 2.13 5.03
CA CYS A 123 -6.89 1.77 3.87
C CYS A 123 -8.37 1.72 4.25
N THR A 124 -9.22 2.34 3.43
CA THR A 124 -10.66 2.52 3.70
C THR A 124 -11.52 2.03 2.53
N TYR A 125 -12.79 1.72 2.81
CA TYR A 125 -13.75 1.24 1.81
C TYR A 125 -14.56 2.35 1.13
N ASP A 126 -14.71 3.49 1.80
CA ASP A 126 -15.31 4.72 1.29
C ASP A 126 -14.27 5.87 1.34
N PHE A 127 -14.60 7.02 0.74
CA PHE A 127 -13.77 8.24 0.76
C PHE A 127 -14.26 9.31 1.76
N TYR A 128 -15.57 9.40 1.99
CA TYR A 128 -16.22 10.51 2.68
C TYR A 128 -16.45 10.24 4.17
N GLU A 129 -17.02 9.08 4.52
CA GLU A 129 -17.27 8.69 5.92
C GLU A 129 -15.98 8.22 6.61
N VAL A 130 -15.05 7.63 5.85
CA VAL A 130 -13.76 7.14 6.36
C VAL A 130 -12.65 7.47 5.37
N THR A 131 -11.94 8.59 5.55
CA THR A 131 -10.89 9.02 4.61
C THR A 131 -9.60 8.20 4.75
N ILE A 132 -8.97 7.85 3.62
CA ILE A 132 -7.59 7.32 3.57
C ILE A 132 -6.63 8.33 4.21
N LYS A 133 -5.98 7.92 5.30
CA LYS A 133 -5.09 8.76 6.11
C LYS A 133 -3.71 8.12 6.26
N VAL A 134 -2.67 8.93 6.13
CA VAL A 134 -1.27 8.51 6.29
C VAL A 134 -0.62 9.27 7.42
N PHE A 135 0.14 8.56 8.26
CA PHE A 135 0.71 9.05 9.50
C PHE A 135 2.19 8.63 9.63
N PRO A 136 3.08 9.45 10.21
CA PRO A 136 4.37 8.97 10.68
C PRO A 136 4.20 8.00 11.87
N ASN A 137 5.19 7.13 12.10
CA ASN A 137 5.16 6.00 13.04
C ASN A 137 5.20 6.41 14.55
N GLN A 138 4.55 7.51 14.93
CA GLN A 138 4.51 8.09 16.29
C GLN A 138 3.12 8.67 16.66
N VAL A 139 2.08 8.50 15.82
CA VAL A 139 0.78 9.20 15.98
C VAL A 139 -0.33 8.31 16.58
N GLU A 140 -0.01 7.09 17.05
CA GLU A 140 -1.00 6.19 17.65
C GLU A 140 -1.66 6.77 18.93
N GLU A 141 -0.93 7.56 19.73
CA GLU A 141 -1.47 8.14 20.98
C GLU A 141 -2.39 9.37 20.79
N GLN A 142 -2.50 9.96 19.60
CA GLN A 142 -3.12 11.28 19.43
C GLN A 142 -4.59 11.29 18.94
N ILE A 143 -5.23 10.13 18.80
CA ILE A 143 -6.59 10.03 18.20
C ILE A 143 -7.67 9.59 19.21
N GLU A 144 -7.30 9.04 20.36
CA GLU A 144 -8.26 8.76 21.47
C GLU A 144 -8.60 10.01 22.32
N GLY A 145 -8.23 11.22 21.87
CA GLY A 145 -8.17 12.42 22.71
C GLY A 145 -9.39 13.37 22.72
N ASP A 146 -10.21 13.39 21.66
CA ASP A 146 -11.27 14.41 21.49
C ASP A 146 -12.70 13.80 21.55
N CYS A 147 -13.55 14.38 22.41
CA CYS A 147 -15.00 14.15 22.53
C CYS A 147 -15.72 15.50 22.76
#